data_AF-A0A937IMM5-F1
#
_entry.id   AF-A0A937IMM5-F1
#
_cell.length_a   1.000
_cell.length_b   1.000
_cell.length_c   1.000
_cell.angle_alpha   90.00
_cell.angle_beta   90.00
_cell.angle_gamma   90.00
#
_symmetry.space_group_name_H-M   'P 1'
#
loop_
_entity.id
_entity.type
_entity.pdbx_description
1 polymer ?
#
loop_
_entity_poly.entity_id
_entity_poly.type
_entity_poly.pdbx_seq_one_letter_code
_entity_poly.pdbx_strand_id
1 'polypeptide(L)'
;TIGPIIGENYEVVTSHFSRPFPAVISTVTLVVVLMHFKSGVVTLIEDYVDGSSRKLWMFLTSSISYLSIALVFFSFARLAL
;
A
#
# COMPACT_ATOMS: atom_id res chain seq x y z
N THR A 1 -8.75 -6.57 -10.38
CA THR A 1 -8.76 -6.69 -8.91
C THR A 1 -7.84 -7.84 -8.50
N ILE A 2 -7.45 -7.92 -7.23
CA ILE A 2 -6.50 -8.92 -6.71
C ILE A 2 -7.16 -10.30 -6.54
N GLY A 3 -8.42 -10.36 -6.09
CA GLY A 3 -9.08 -11.62 -5.70
C GLY A 3 -8.97 -12.80 -6.69
N PRO A 4 -9.28 -12.62 -8.00
CA PRO A 4 -9.34 -13.73 -8.95
C PRO A 4 -8.01 -14.42 -9.27
N ILE A 5 -6.87 -13.83 -8.88
CA ILE A 5 -5.53 -14.32 -9.23
C ILE A 5 -4.71 -14.75 -8.00
N ILE A 6 -5.36 -14.85 -6.83
CA ILE A 6 -4.69 -15.33 -5.62
C ILE A 6 -4.38 -16.82 -5.78
N GLY A 7 -3.11 -17.19 -5.57
CA GLY A 7 -2.65 -18.58 -5.71
C GLY A 7 -2.18 -18.95 -7.12
N GLU A 8 -2.30 -18.03 -8.08
CA GLU A 8 -1.81 -18.22 -9.45
C GLU A 8 -0.28 -18.06 -9.56
N ASN A 9 0.29 -18.57 -10.65
CA ASN A 9 1.71 -18.44 -10.92
C ASN A 9 2.11 -17.02 -11.37
N TYR A 10 3.41 -16.73 -11.37
CA TYR A 10 3.94 -15.40 -11.71
C TYR A 10 3.51 -14.90 -13.10
N GLU A 11 3.47 -15.78 -14.10
CA GLU A 11 3.11 -15.43 -15.48
C GLU A 11 1.63 -15.01 -15.58
N VAL A 12 0.74 -15.75 -14.90
CA VAL A 12 -0.69 -15.43 -14.83
C VAL A 12 -0.92 -14.12 -14.07
N VAL A 13 -0.21 -13.91 -12.95
CA VAL A 13 -0.34 -12.69 -12.14
C VAL A 13 0.13 -11.46 -12.92
N THR A 14 1.29 -11.54 -13.58
CA THR A 14 1.85 -10.41 -14.34
C THR A 14 1.01 -10.09 -15.56
N SER A 15 0.58 -11.10 -16.34
CA SER A 15 -0.32 -10.88 -17.47
C SER A 15 -1.67 -10.28 -17.06
N HIS A 16 -2.21 -10.67 -15.90
CA HIS A 16 -3.43 -10.07 -15.37
C HIS A 16 -3.26 -8.58 -15.08
N PHE A 17 -2.16 -8.20 -14.43
CA PHE A 17 -1.87 -6.82 -14.03
C PHE A 17 -1.24 -5.95 -15.11
N SER A 18 -0.78 -6.50 -16.22
CA SER A 18 -0.45 -5.71 -17.42
C SER A 18 -1.70 -5.09 -18.08
N ARG A 19 -2.90 -5.55 -17.73
CA ARG A 19 -4.15 -4.92 -18.19
C ARG A 19 -4.49 -3.69 -17.34
N PRO A 20 -4.90 -2.57 -17.96
CA PRO A 20 -5.07 -1.29 -17.26
C PRO A 20 -6.15 -1.33 -16.18
N PHE A 21 -7.30 -1.94 -16.47
CA PHE A 21 -8.43 -1.98 -15.53
C PHE A 21 -8.08 -2.69 -14.20
N PRO A 22 -7.60 -3.95 -14.17
CA PRO A 22 -7.25 -4.60 -12.92
C PRO A 22 -6.09 -3.93 -12.19
N ALA A 23 -5.12 -3.34 -12.90
CA ALA A 23 -4.02 -2.58 -12.31
C ALA A 23 -4.54 -1.35 -11.56
N VAL A 24 -5.29 -0.47 -12.24
CA VAL A 24 -5.81 0.78 -11.66
C VAL A 24 -6.66 0.51 -10.43
N ILE A 25 -7.59 -0.44 -10.50
CA ILE A 25 -8.45 -0.77 -9.35
C ILE A 25 -7.61 -1.28 -8.17
N SER A 26 -6.61 -2.12 -8.42
CA SER A 26 -5.70 -2.60 -7.36
C SER A 26 -4.85 -1.47 -6.77
N THR A 27 -4.30 -0.58 -7.60
CA THR A 27 -3.54 0.59 -7.16
C THR A 27 -4.38 1.48 -6.26
N VAL A 28 -5.57 1.89 -6.69
CA VAL A 28 -6.47 2.75 -5.88
C VAL A 28 -6.83 2.06 -4.57
N THR A 29 -7.15 0.77 -4.60
CA THR A 29 -7.47 -0.01 -3.39
C THR A 29 -6.32 0.01 -2.40
N LEU A 30 -5.10 -0.29 -2.85
CA LEU A 30 -3.92 -0.33 -2.00
C LEU A 30 -3.57 1.06 -1.44
N VAL A 31 -3.73 2.12 -2.23
CA VAL A 31 -3.51 3.50 -1.76
C VAL A 31 -4.50 3.86 -0.64
N VAL A 32 -5.79 3.57 -0.83
CA VAL A 32 -6.82 3.85 0.18
C VAL A 32 -6.56 3.04 1.46
N VAL A 33 -6.21 1.76 1.33
CA VAL A 33 -5.88 0.89 2.47
C VAL A 33 -4.65 1.42 3.22
N LEU A 34 -3.58 1.81 2.52
CA LEU A 34 -2.37 2.33 3.15
C LEU A 34 -2.61 3.69 3.83
N MET A 35 -3.44 4.55 3.24
CA MET A 35 -3.85 5.80 3.87
C MET A 35 -4.70 5.56 5.11
N HIS A 36 -5.63 4.60 5.05
CA HIS A 36 -6.45 4.21 6.20
C HIS A 36 -5.60 3.59 7.32
N PHE A 37 -4.68 2.68 6.97
CA PHE A 37 -3.72 2.07 7.88
C PHE A 37 -2.89 3.14 8.61
N LYS A 38 -2.32 4.10 7.86
CA LYS A 38 -1.56 5.20 8.43
C LYS A 38 -2.37 5.96 9.48
N SER A 39 -3.58 6.40 9.14
CA SER A 39 -4.43 7.16 10.06
C SER A 39 -4.82 6.35 11.29
N GLY A 40 -5.14 5.06 11.12
CA GLY A 40 -5.47 4.17 12.22
C GLY A 40 -4.28 3.98 13.17
N VAL A 41 -3.10 3.66 12.64
CA VAL A 41 -1.89 3.45 13.48
C VAL A 41 -1.44 4.74 14.13
N VAL A 42 -1.56 5.90 13.47
CA VAL A 42 -1.30 7.20 14.11
C VAL A 42 -2.21 7.42 15.31
N THR A 43 -3.51 7.12 15.19
CA THR A 43 -4.46 7.21 16.32
C THR A 43 -4.02 6.31 17.47
N LEU A 44 -3.66 5.05 17.18
CA LEU A 44 -3.15 4.13 18.21
C LEU A 44 -1.86 4.64 18.88
N ILE A 45 -0.96 5.26 18.11
CA ILE A 45 0.26 5.86 18.67
C ILE A 45 -0.07 7.03 19.59
N GLU A 46 -1.04 7.86 19.21
CA GLU A 46 -1.51 8.98 20.04
C GLU A 46 -2.14 8.52 21.36
N ASP A 47 -2.85 7.39 21.34
CA ASP A 47 -3.54 6.83 22.50
C ASP A 47 -2.60 6.05 23.45
N TYR A 48 -1.54 5.42 22.93
CA TYR A 48 -0.76 4.42 23.69
C TYR A 48 0.75 4.69 23.80
N VAL A 49 1.30 5.74 23.16
CA VAL A 49 2.74 6.03 23.19
C VAL A 49 3.00 7.41 23.76
N ASP A 50 3.84 7.47 24.80
CA ASP A 50 4.15 8.71 25.51
C ASP A 50 5.54 9.29 25.22
N GLY A 51 5.69 10.58 25.50
CA GLY A 51 6.98 11.27 25.46
C GLY A 51 7.55 11.44 24.06
N SER A 52 8.88 11.37 23.94
CA SER A 52 9.59 11.63 22.69
C SER A 52 9.38 10.54 21.64
N SER A 53 9.06 9.31 22.05
CA SER A 53 8.84 8.18 21.15
C SER A 53 7.56 8.34 20.33
N ARG A 54 6.53 9.02 20.84
CA ARG A 54 5.26 9.28 20.11
C ARG A 54 5.52 9.92 18.75
N LYS A 55 6.26 11.04 18.74
CA LYS A 55 6.56 11.78 17.50
C LYS A 55 7.40 10.95 16.52
N LEU A 56 8.38 10.19 17.04
CA LEU A 56 9.21 9.32 16.22
C LEU A 56 8.37 8.23 15.54
N TRP A 57 7.48 7.57 16.28
CA TRP A 57 6.62 6.53 15.73
C TRP A 57 5.60 7.06 14.72
N MET A 58 5.00 8.23 14.97
CA MET A 58 4.11 8.88 13.99
C MET A 58 4.85 9.16 12.67
N PHE A 59 6.09 9.67 12.76
CA PHE A 59 6.93 9.94 11.59
C PHE A 59 7.27 8.64 10.84
N LEU A 60 7.71 7.60 11.55
CA LEU A 60 8.09 6.31 10.95
C LEU A 60 6.90 5.65 10.25
N THR A 61 5.76 5.52 10.92
CA THR A 61 4.52 4.93 10.35
C THR A 61 4.07 5.68 9.11
N SER A 62 4.09 7.02 9.15
CA SER A 62 3.72 7.86 8.01
C SER A 62 4.68 7.68 6.84
N SER A 63 5.99 7.65 7.12
CA SER A 63 7.03 7.45 6.11
C SER A 63 6.91 6.09 5.44
N ILE A 64 6.74 5.01 6.22
CA ILE A 64 6.53 3.66 5.69
C ILE A 64 5.29 3.61 4.80
N SER A 65 4.17 4.19 5.24
CA SER A 65 2.93 4.19 4.47
C SER A 65 3.08 4.90 3.12
N TYR A 66 3.75 6.07 3.10
CA TYR A 66 3.99 6.79 1.85
C TYR A 66 5.02 6.09 0.94
N LEU A 67 6.06 5.48 1.50
CA LEU A 67 7.00 4.66 0.74
C LEU A 67 6.30 3.45 0.12
N SER A 68 5.45 2.75 0.86
CA SER A 68 4.63 1.66 0.34
C SER A 68 3.71 2.12 -0.78
N ILE A 69 3.08 3.30 -0.67
CA ILE A 69 2.28 3.89 -1.74
C ILE A 69 3.13 4.13 -2.99
N ALA A 70 4.32 4.71 -2.83
CA ALA A 70 5.25 4.94 -3.95
C ALA A 70 5.67 3.62 -4.63
N LEU A 71 5.92 2.56 -3.84
CA LEU A 71 6.23 1.23 -4.37
C LEU A 71 5.05 0.62 -5.12
N VAL A 72 3.81 0.78 -4.65
CA VAL A 72 2.61 0.34 -5.37
C VAL A 72 2.54 1.01 -6.74
N PHE A 73 2.69 2.33 -6.81
CA PHE A 73 2.70 3.04 -8.09
C PHE A 73 3.84 2.57 -8.99
N PHE A 74 5.06 2.46 -8.46
CA PHE A 74 6.23 2.01 -9.20
C PHE A 74 6.04 0.60 -9.78
N SER A 75 5.56 -0.36 -8.99
CA SER A 75 5.37 -1.74 -9.42
C SER A 75 4.33 -1.86 -10.54
N PHE A 76 3.17 -1.20 -10.41
CA PHE A 76 2.15 -1.25 -11.45
C PHE A 76 2.56 -0.49 -12.71
N ALA A 77 3.23 0.66 -12.58
CA ALA A 77 3.77 1.38 -13.72
C ALA A 77 4.82 0.53 -14.46
N ARG A 78 5.68 -0.19 -13.73
CA ARG A 78 6.69 -1.06 -14.33
C ARG A 78 6.11 -2.25 -15.09
N LEU A 79 4.95 -2.76 -14.67
CA LEU A 79 4.23 -3.83 -15.39
C LEU A 79 3.52 -3.33 -16.66
N ALA A 80 3.28 -2.02 -16.77
CA ALA A 80 2.62 -1.39 -17.91
C ALA A 80 3.60 -0.86 -18.97
N LEU A 81 4.87 -0.66 -18.61
CA LEU A 81 5.97 -0.17 -19.46
C LEU A 81 6.87 -1.31 -19.94
#